data_AF-A0A7W6FVV8-F1
#
_entry.id   AF-A0A7W6FVV8-F1
#
_cell.length_a   1.000
_cell.length_b   1.000
_cell.length_c   1.000
_cell.angle_alpha   90.00
_cell.angle_beta   90.00
_cell.angle_gamma   90.00
#
_symmetry.space_group_name_H-M   'P 1'
#
loop_
_entity.id
_entity.type
_entity.pdbx_description
1 polymer ?
#
loop_
_entity_poly.entity_id
_entity_poly.type
_entity_poly.pdbx_seq_one_letter_code
_entity_poly.pdbx_strand_id
1 'polypeptide(L)'
;MTDKVTVKALRPFDNGDALKDELSEPFEVTRQRYADLKANGLVEAVGGFSRDEHSDVEAAISAANQRVSAANEAADRAVAEHEARAFAAGEAADRAISEHGTRVTSAGAAADDAILEHEARVTSAKAAADEAIAAHERRVSEAAEKASQIPDHKNGSEPPNKAAPKPSDKAK
;
A
#
# COMPACT_ATOMS: atom_id res chain seq x y z
N MET A 1 21.66 -56.49 -30.56
CA MET A 1 22.65 -56.15 -29.51
C MET A 1 22.66 -57.30 -28.52
N THR A 2 23.78 -57.99 -28.37
CA THR A 2 23.88 -59.19 -27.54
C THR A 2 24.17 -58.76 -26.10
N ASP A 3 23.17 -58.82 -25.23
CA ASP A 3 23.23 -58.39 -23.83
C ASP A 3 24.07 -59.39 -23.01
N LYS A 4 25.37 -59.13 -22.93
CA LYS A 4 26.37 -59.95 -22.23
C LYS A 4 26.85 -59.25 -20.97
N VAL A 5 27.16 -60.05 -19.96
CA VAL A 5 27.65 -59.63 -18.64
C VAL A 5 28.98 -60.32 -18.40
N THR A 6 30.00 -59.55 -18.04
CA THR A 6 31.28 -60.07 -17.58
C THR A 6 31.13 -60.55 -16.14
N VAL A 7 31.51 -61.80 -15.90
CA VAL A 7 31.36 -62.45 -14.60
C VAL A 7 32.65 -63.13 -14.19
N LYS A 8 32.82 -63.32 -12.88
CA LYS A 8 33.89 -64.14 -12.30
C LYS A 8 33.27 -65.31 -11.57
N ALA A 9 33.85 -66.49 -11.74
CA ALA A 9 33.40 -67.67 -11.03
C ALA A 9 33.77 -67.60 -9.55
N LEU A 10 32.83 -67.96 -8.69
CA LEU A 10 33.00 -68.03 -7.24
C LEU A 10 33.29 -69.44 -6.75
N ARG A 11 33.02 -70.45 -7.59
CA ARG A 11 33.32 -71.85 -7.31
C ARG A 11 33.42 -72.63 -8.63
N PRO A 12 34.03 -73.82 -8.64
CA PRO A 12 34.20 -74.60 -9.86
C PRO A 12 32.87 -75.03 -10.50
N PHE A 13 32.72 -74.83 -11.82
CA PHE A 13 31.63 -75.38 -12.62
C PHE A 13 31.99 -75.54 -14.09
N ASP A 14 31.27 -76.41 -14.78
CA ASP A 14 31.44 -76.62 -16.22
C ASP A 14 30.59 -75.62 -17.02
N ASN A 15 31.24 -74.85 -17.89
CA ASN A 15 30.59 -73.88 -18.76
C ASN A 15 30.42 -74.38 -20.21
N GLY A 16 30.58 -75.69 -20.45
CA GLY A 16 30.40 -76.34 -21.76
C GLY A 16 31.66 -76.29 -22.64
N ASP A 17 32.41 -75.18 -22.58
CA ASP A 17 33.66 -75.01 -23.33
C ASP A 17 34.92 -75.27 -22.49
N ALA A 18 34.84 -75.02 -21.18
CA ALA A 18 35.93 -75.21 -20.22
C ALA A 18 35.41 -75.20 -18.78
N LEU A 19 36.16 -75.84 -17.87
CA LEU A 19 35.97 -75.71 -16.43
C LEU A 19 36.29 -74.27 -16.01
N LYS A 20 35.34 -73.62 -15.31
CA LYS A 20 35.49 -72.29 -14.74
C LYS A 20 35.58 -72.39 -13.23
N ASP A 21 36.57 -71.73 -12.63
CA ASP A 21 36.84 -71.72 -11.20
C ASP A 21 37.24 -70.32 -10.71
N GLU A 22 37.52 -70.17 -9.42
CA GLU A 22 37.86 -68.89 -8.79
C GLU A 22 39.13 -68.21 -9.36
N LEU A 23 40.02 -69.02 -9.96
CA LEU A 23 41.27 -68.59 -10.58
C LEU A 23 41.12 -68.26 -12.06
N SER A 24 39.99 -68.60 -12.66
CA SER A 24 39.69 -68.29 -14.05
C SER A 24 39.57 -66.78 -14.25
N GLU A 25 40.11 -66.29 -15.37
CA GLU A 25 39.90 -64.90 -15.78
C GLU A 25 38.40 -64.61 -15.97
N PRO A 26 37.95 -63.37 -15.69
CA PRO A 26 36.57 -62.98 -15.93
C PRO A 26 36.14 -63.28 -17.38
N PHE A 27 34.92 -63.80 -17.54
CA PHE A 27 34.41 -64.24 -18.83
C PHE A 27 33.00 -63.71 -19.07
N GLU A 28 32.61 -63.61 -20.33
CA GLU A 28 31.29 -63.11 -20.71
C GLU A 28 30.24 -64.22 -20.73
N VAL A 29 29.08 -63.95 -20.15
CA VAL A 29 27.88 -64.78 -20.27
C VAL A 29 26.69 -63.93 -20.70
N THR A 30 25.66 -64.53 -21.29
CA THR A 30 24.42 -63.79 -21.58
C THR A 30 23.70 -63.42 -20.29
N ARG A 31 22.88 -62.35 -20.28
CA ARG A 31 22.10 -61.98 -19.08
C ARG A 31 21.24 -63.12 -18.53
N GLN A 32 20.61 -63.90 -19.40
CA GLN A 32 19.81 -65.05 -18.99
C GLN A 32 20.70 -66.09 -18.27
N ARG A 33 21.86 -66.41 -18.83
CA ARG A 33 22.80 -67.36 -18.23
C ARG A 33 23.41 -66.84 -16.93
N TYR A 34 23.66 -65.53 -16.84
CA TYR A 34 24.09 -64.89 -15.60
C TYR A 34 23.06 -65.07 -14.49
N ALA A 35 21.77 -64.87 -14.76
CA ALA A 35 20.71 -65.04 -13.77
C ALA A 35 20.69 -66.48 -13.22
N ASP A 36 20.80 -67.48 -14.09
CA ASP A 36 20.85 -68.89 -13.71
C ASP A 36 22.10 -69.20 -12.87
N LEU A 37 23.28 -68.75 -13.30
CA LEU A 37 24.54 -68.99 -12.58
C LEU A 37 24.58 -68.25 -11.23
N LYS A 38 24.05 -67.03 -11.17
CA LYS A 38 23.95 -66.22 -9.94
C LYS A 38 22.97 -66.82 -8.95
N ALA A 39 21.81 -67.30 -9.41
CA ALA A 39 20.82 -67.97 -8.56
C ALA A 39 21.39 -69.23 -7.90
N ASN A 40 22.33 -69.89 -8.57
CA ASN A 40 23.06 -71.03 -8.03
C ASN A 40 24.27 -70.62 -7.18
N GLY A 41 24.65 -69.34 -7.11
CA GLY A 41 25.84 -68.87 -6.39
C GLY A 41 27.16 -69.32 -7.05
N LEU A 42 27.18 -69.45 -8.37
CA LEU A 42 28.33 -69.90 -9.14
C LEU A 42 29.22 -68.76 -9.62
N VAL A 43 28.64 -67.57 -9.83
CA VAL A 43 29.33 -66.41 -10.41
C VAL A 43 28.89 -65.10 -9.77
N GLU A 44 29.76 -64.10 -9.86
CA GLU A 44 29.47 -62.70 -9.53
C GLU A 44 29.73 -61.81 -10.76
N ALA A 45 28.96 -60.74 -10.93
CA ALA A 45 29.20 -59.80 -12.02
C ALA A 45 30.44 -58.95 -11.70
N VAL A 46 31.39 -58.91 -12.63
CA VAL A 46 32.60 -58.11 -12.51
C VAL A 46 32.49 -56.96 -13.50
N GLY A 47 32.20 -55.76 -12.99
CA GLY A 47 32.14 -54.53 -13.79
C GLY A 47 30.78 -54.20 -14.43
N GLY A 48 29.67 -54.63 -13.82
CA GLY A 48 28.32 -54.47 -14.37
C GLY A 48 27.55 -53.19 -14.00
N PHE A 49 28.20 -52.05 -13.82
CA PHE A 49 27.52 -50.76 -13.99
C PHE A 49 27.83 -50.30 -15.39
N SER A 50 26.85 -50.34 -16.28
CA SER A 50 27.06 -49.88 -17.66
C SER A 50 27.59 -48.45 -17.62
N ARG A 51 28.67 -48.16 -18.37
CA ARG A 51 29.26 -46.82 -18.46
C ARG A 51 28.20 -45.78 -18.87
N ASP A 52 27.19 -46.24 -19.61
CA ASP A 52 26.05 -45.44 -20.05
C ASP A 52 25.14 -45.01 -18.87
N GLU A 53 24.76 -45.91 -17.97
CA GLU A 53 23.96 -45.56 -16.77
C GLU A 53 24.71 -44.63 -15.81
N HIS A 54 26.02 -44.82 -15.65
CA HIS A 54 26.83 -43.93 -14.80
C HIS A 54 26.94 -42.52 -15.42
N SER A 55 26.96 -42.43 -16.76
CA SER A 55 26.98 -41.13 -17.47
C SER A 55 25.65 -40.38 -17.36
N ASP A 56 24.52 -41.08 -17.38
CA ASP A 56 23.19 -40.48 -17.22
C ASP A 56 23.01 -39.91 -15.82
N VAL A 57 23.51 -40.61 -14.80
CA VAL A 57 23.50 -40.13 -13.41
C VAL A 57 24.39 -38.90 -13.23
N GLU A 58 25.60 -38.90 -13.78
CA GLU A 58 26.48 -37.73 -13.75
C GLU A 58 25.87 -36.51 -14.48
N ALA A 59 25.25 -36.74 -15.63
CA ALA A 59 24.54 -35.69 -16.37
C ALA A 59 23.35 -35.14 -15.56
N ALA A 60 22.58 -36.01 -14.89
CA ALA A 60 21.48 -35.62 -14.04
C ALA A 60 21.94 -34.79 -12.83
N ILE A 61 23.04 -35.19 -12.17
CA ILE A 61 23.64 -34.45 -11.06
C ILE A 61 24.14 -33.07 -11.51
N SER A 62 24.82 -33.01 -12.66
CA SER A 62 25.29 -31.75 -13.24
C SER A 62 24.13 -30.79 -13.54
N ALA A 63 23.06 -31.29 -14.17
CA ALA A 63 21.87 -30.51 -14.44
C ALA A 63 21.15 -30.06 -13.14
N ALA A 64 21.12 -30.92 -12.12
CA ALA A 64 20.56 -30.56 -10.81
C ALA A 64 21.37 -29.42 -10.16
N ASN A 65 22.70 -29.50 -10.17
CA ASN A 65 23.57 -28.46 -9.62
C ASN A 65 23.42 -27.12 -10.36
N GLN A 66 23.30 -27.15 -11.68
CA GLN A 66 23.03 -25.95 -12.48
C GLN A 66 21.69 -25.31 -12.10
N ARG A 67 20.63 -26.11 -11.92
CA ARG A 67 19.31 -25.60 -11.48
C ARG A 67 19.37 -25.01 -10.08
N VAL A 68 20.09 -25.65 -9.15
CA VAL A 68 20.27 -25.14 -7.79
C VAL A 68 21.03 -23.81 -7.81
N SER A 69 22.11 -23.71 -8.59
CA SER A 69 22.85 -22.44 -8.74
C SER A 69 21.96 -21.33 -9.29
N ALA A 70 21.22 -21.61 -10.37
CA ALA A 70 20.30 -20.64 -10.96
C ALA A 70 19.16 -20.23 -10.00
N ALA A 71 18.66 -21.18 -9.19
CA ALA A 71 17.64 -20.89 -8.19
C ALA A 71 18.18 -20.00 -7.06
N ASN A 72 19.41 -20.25 -6.58
CA ASN A 72 20.06 -19.42 -5.57
C ASN A 72 20.31 -18.00 -6.10
N GLU A 73 20.85 -17.86 -7.31
CA GLU A 73 21.05 -16.56 -7.95
C GLU A 73 19.74 -15.79 -8.18
N ALA A 74 18.64 -16.50 -8.46
CA ALA A 74 17.32 -15.88 -8.56
C ALA A 74 16.78 -15.44 -7.19
N ALA A 75 17.01 -16.23 -6.15
CA ALA A 75 16.63 -15.89 -4.78
C ALA A 75 17.40 -14.65 -4.28
N ASP A 76 18.72 -14.61 -4.50
CA ASP A 76 19.56 -13.48 -4.10
C ASP A 76 19.13 -12.18 -4.80
N ARG A 77 18.81 -12.26 -6.10
CA ARG A 77 18.24 -11.12 -6.84
C ARG A 77 16.89 -10.68 -6.28
N ALA A 78 16.02 -11.62 -5.95
CA ALA A 78 14.71 -11.30 -5.39
C ALA A 78 14.83 -10.62 -4.02
N VAL A 79 15.78 -11.04 -3.17
CA VAL A 79 16.07 -10.40 -1.88
C VAL A 79 16.59 -8.98 -2.10
N ALA A 80 17.60 -8.80 -2.96
CA ALA A 80 18.15 -7.49 -3.26
C ALA A 80 17.11 -6.51 -3.80
N GLU A 81 16.23 -6.96 -4.71
CA GLU A 81 15.13 -6.15 -5.21
C GLU A 81 14.12 -5.79 -4.12
N HIS A 82 13.80 -6.74 -3.23
CA HIS A 82 12.88 -6.49 -2.13
C HIS A 82 13.45 -5.46 -1.16
N GLU A 83 14.72 -5.56 -0.79
CA GLU A 83 15.41 -4.61 0.08
C GLU A 83 15.45 -3.21 -0.56
N ALA A 84 15.76 -3.11 -1.85
CA ALA A 84 15.74 -1.84 -2.56
C ALA A 84 14.35 -1.18 -2.56
N ARG A 85 13.29 -1.97 -2.77
CA ARG A 85 11.90 -1.48 -2.71
C ARG A 85 11.52 -1.05 -1.30
N ALA A 86 11.89 -1.83 -0.29
CA ALA A 86 11.61 -1.50 1.12
C ALA A 86 12.30 -0.20 1.52
N PHE A 87 13.56 0.00 1.12
CA PHE A 87 14.30 1.23 1.36
C PHE A 87 13.63 2.43 0.70
N ALA A 88 13.29 2.33 -0.60
CA ALA A 88 12.62 3.40 -1.33
C ALA A 88 11.24 3.75 -0.73
N ALA A 89 10.49 2.74 -0.26
CA ALA A 89 9.22 2.96 0.43
C ALA A 89 9.41 3.69 1.78
N GLY A 90 10.47 3.35 2.53
CA GLY A 90 10.85 4.06 3.75
C GLY A 90 11.15 5.53 3.49
N GLU A 91 12.02 5.84 2.52
CA GLU A 91 12.35 7.23 2.17
C GLU A 91 11.12 8.03 1.70
N ALA A 92 10.21 7.40 0.96
CA ALA A 92 8.97 8.03 0.53
C ALA A 92 8.04 8.34 1.72
N ALA A 93 7.93 7.42 2.68
CA ALA A 93 7.14 7.63 3.89
C ALA A 93 7.71 8.75 4.76
N ASP A 94 9.03 8.77 4.98
CA ASP A 94 9.69 9.82 5.77
C ASP A 94 9.51 11.21 5.15
N ARG A 95 9.61 11.31 3.82
CA ARG A 95 9.33 12.55 3.09
C ARG A 95 7.89 13.00 3.29
N ALA A 96 6.93 12.09 3.14
CA ALA A 96 5.50 12.40 3.31
C ALA A 96 5.18 12.86 4.74
N ILE A 97 5.79 12.25 5.76
CA ILE A 97 5.64 12.67 7.16
C ILE A 97 6.19 14.08 7.37
N SER A 98 7.39 14.36 6.84
CA SER A 98 8.01 15.68 6.95
C SER A 98 7.17 16.76 6.28
N GLU A 99 6.73 16.53 5.04
CA GLU A 99 5.84 17.44 4.30
C GLU A 99 4.52 17.66 5.04
N HIS A 100 3.91 16.60 5.56
CA HIS A 100 2.70 16.72 6.36
C HIS A 100 2.90 17.58 7.61
N GLY A 101 4.01 17.38 8.34
CA GLY A 101 4.37 18.18 9.50
C GLY A 101 4.47 19.68 9.16
N THR A 102 5.18 20.02 8.08
CA THR A 102 5.31 21.43 7.64
C THR A 102 3.95 22.06 7.32
N ARG A 103 3.05 21.31 6.67
CA ARG A 103 1.69 21.77 6.34
C ARG A 103 0.85 22.00 7.58
N VAL A 104 0.92 21.09 8.56
CA VAL A 104 0.19 21.22 9.83
C VAL A 104 0.67 22.44 10.60
N THR A 105 1.99 22.64 10.72
CA THR A 105 2.54 23.83 11.38
C THR A 105 2.11 25.13 10.68
N SER A 106 2.18 25.16 9.35
CA SER A 106 1.78 26.33 8.57
C SER A 106 0.28 26.63 8.69
N ALA A 107 -0.55 25.59 8.67
CA ALA A 107 -1.99 25.73 8.86
C ALA A 107 -2.35 26.20 10.28
N GLY A 108 -1.63 25.71 11.30
CA GLY A 108 -1.78 26.17 12.68
C GLY A 108 -1.47 27.66 12.83
N ALA A 109 -0.32 28.10 12.31
CA ALA A 109 0.07 29.51 12.34
C ALA A 109 -0.97 30.42 11.63
N ALA A 110 -1.43 30.01 10.45
CA ALA A 110 -2.46 30.76 9.71
C ALA A 110 -3.81 30.82 10.46
N ALA A 111 -4.17 29.76 11.19
CA ALA A 111 -5.37 29.75 12.01
C ALA A 111 -5.24 30.69 13.22
N ASP A 112 -4.09 30.69 13.88
CA ASP A 112 -3.81 31.59 15.01
C ASP A 112 -3.84 33.06 14.56
N ASP A 113 -3.22 33.39 13.41
CA ASP A 113 -3.26 34.73 12.82
C ASP A 113 -4.71 35.16 12.51
N ALA A 114 -5.52 34.26 11.95
CA ALA A 114 -6.92 34.54 11.64
C ALA A 114 -7.77 34.78 12.91
N ILE A 115 -7.48 34.08 14.01
CA ILE A 115 -8.12 34.31 15.31
C ILE A 115 -7.76 35.70 15.82
N LEU A 116 -6.48 36.07 15.81
CA LEU A 116 -6.03 37.38 16.27
C LEU A 116 -6.66 38.51 15.45
N GLU A 117 -6.73 38.38 14.12
CA GLU A 117 -7.40 39.35 13.26
C GLU A 117 -8.89 39.46 13.60
N HIS A 118 -9.56 38.33 13.81
CA HIS A 118 -10.96 38.29 14.17
C HIS A 118 -11.23 38.97 15.52
N GLU A 119 -10.41 38.72 16.55
CA GLU A 119 -10.52 39.37 17.86
C GLU A 119 -10.33 40.89 17.76
N ALA A 120 -9.37 41.35 16.96
CA ALA A 120 -9.15 42.77 16.71
C ALA A 120 -10.38 43.41 16.03
N ARG A 121 -10.96 42.73 15.02
CA ARG A 121 -12.18 43.19 14.34
C ARG A 121 -13.38 43.25 15.29
N VAL A 122 -13.57 42.25 16.14
CA VAL A 122 -14.66 42.24 17.14
C VAL A 122 -14.48 43.39 18.13
N THR A 123 -13.26 43.61 18.61
CA THR A 123 -12.95 44.71 19.53
C THR A 123 -13.24 46.06 18.90
N SER A 124 -12.80 46.27 17.65
CA SER A 124 -13.07 47.49 16.90
C SER A 124 -14.57 47.70 16.65
N ALA A 125 -15.29 46.65 16.25
CA ALA A 125 -16.73 46.70 16.01
C ALA A 125 -17.50 47.04 17.29
N LYS A 126 -17.09 46.49 18.43
CA LYS A 126 -17.68 46.81 19.73
C LYS A 126 -17.46 48.27 20.10
N ALA A 127 -16.24 48.79 19.96
CA ALA A 127 -15.94 50.19 20.23
C ALA A 127 -16.78 51.14 19.35
N ALA A 128 -16.91 50.84 18.06
CA ALA A 128 -17.74 51.62 17.14
C ALA A 128 -19.24 51.58 17.51
N ALA A 129 -19.74 50.42 17.97
CA ALA A 129 -21.11 50.30 18.45
C ALA A 129 -21.35 51.13 19.71
N ASP A 130 -20.43 51.07 20.68
CA ASP A 130 -20.51 51.85 21.92
C ASP A 130 -20.49 53.36 21.63
N GLU A 131 -19.64 53.82 20.70
CA GLU A 131 -19.61 55.22 20.25
C GLU A 131 -20.92 55.64 19.56
N ALA A 132 -21.47 54.78 18.70
CA ALA A 132 -22.74 55.04 18.01
C ALA A 132 -23.91 55.16 19.01
N ILE A 133 -23.93 54.33 20.05
CA ILE A 133 -24.92 54.40 21.14
C ILE A 133 -24.78 55.73 21.88
N ALA A 134 -23.57 56.09 22.32
CA ALA A 134 -23.33 57.34 23.03
C ALA A 134 -23.72 58.58 22.20
N ALA A 135 -23.40 58.56 20.90
CA ALA A 135 -23.81 59.62 19.97
C ALA A 135 -25.34 59.70 19.81
N HIS A 136 -26.03 58.55 19.78
CA HIS A 136 -27.48 58.50 19.73
C HIS A 136 -28.13 59.08 20.99
N GLU A 137 -27.68 58.66 22.17
CA GLU A 137 -28.18 59.16 23.46
C GLU A 137 -28.02 60.69 23.56
N ARG A 138 -26.86 61.22 23.16
CA ARG A 138 -26.62 62.66 23.10
C ARG A 138 -27.64 63.39 22.22
N ARG A 139 -27.90 62.87 21.01
CA ARG A 139 -28.89 63.45 20.08
C ARG A 139 -30.30 63.42 20.65
N VAL A 140 -30.66 62.35 21.36
CA VAL A 140 -31.97 62.24 22.03
C VAL A 140 -32.10 63.28 23.14
N SER A 141 -31.09 63.44 23.99
CA SER A 141 -31.08 64.49 25.03
C SER A 141 -31.17 65.89 24.43
N GLU A 142 -30.39 66.19 23.39
CA GLU A 142 -30.45 67.49 22.71
C GLU A 142 -31.82 67.76 22.06
N ALA A 143 -32.47 66.74 21.51
CA ALA A 143 -33.81 66.85 20.95
C ALA A 143 -34.87 67.08 22.05
N ALA A 144 -34.75 66.39 23.19
CA ALA A 144 -35.63 66.56 24.34
C ALA A 144 -35.54 67.98 24.92
N GLU A 145 -34.32 68.51 25.07
CA GLU A 145 -34.08 69.90 25.51
C GLU A 145 -34.73 70.92 24.57
N LYS A 146 -34.57 70.74 23.25
CA LYS A 146 -35.20 71.61 22.26
C LYS A 146 -36.73 71.54 22.31
N ALA A 147 -37.30 70.36 22.51
CA ALA A 147 -38.75 70.19 22.62
C ALA A 147 -39.32 70.90 23.85
N SER A 148 -38.61 70.88 24.99
CA SER A 148 -38.98 71.58 26.22
C SER A 148 -39.03 73.12 26.06
N GLN A 149 -38.24 73.67 25.11
CA GLN A 149 -38.17 75.11 24.85
C GLN A 149 -39.25 75.62 23.89
N ILE A 150 -40.10 74.73 23.33
CA ILE A 150 -41.22 75.13 22.48
C ILE A 150 -42.36 75.63 23.39
N PRO A 151 -42.77 76.91 23.31
CA PRO A 151 -43.86 77.42 24.13
C PRO A 151 -45.18 76.74 23.78
N ASP A 152 -45.97 76.41 24.80
CA ASP A 152 -47.37 75.95 24.68
C ASP A 152 -48.20 77.04 23.99
N HIS A 153 -48.26 77.01 22.66
CA HIS A 153 -49.29 77.72 21.93
C HIS A 153 -50.60 76.94 22.13
N LYS A 154 -51.31 77.24 23.23
CA LYS A 154 -52.72 76.85 23.38
C LYS A 154 -53.47 77.38 22.17
N ASN A 155 -53.85 76.47 21.28
CA ASN A 155 -54.69 76.71 20.11
C ASN A 155 -56.04 77.32 20.54
N GLY A 156 -56.09 78.63 20.67
CA GLY A 156 -57.31 79.42 20.51
C GLY A 156 -57.55 79.62 19.02
N SER A 157 -57.90 78.55 18.30
CA SER A 157 -58.33 78.63 16.91
C SER A 157 -59.43 77.61 16.70
N GLU A 158 -60.63 78.01 17.10
CA GLU A 158 -61.88 77.38 16.71
C GLU A 158 -61.90 77.25 15.17
N PRO A 159 -62.04 76.04 14.59
CA PRO A 159 -62.06 75.90 13.14
C PRO A 159 -63.32 76.59 12.57
N PRO A 160 -63.22 77.34 11.45
CA PRO A 160 -64.39 77.95 10.84
C PRO A 160 -65.36 76.85 10.40
N ASN A 161 -66.54 76.87 11.00
CA ASN A 161 -67.70 76.04 10.67
C ASN A 161 -68.07 76.26 9.19
N LYS A 162 -67.61 75.38 8.29
CA LYS A 162 -68.11 75.31 6.91
C LYS A 162 -69.48 74.64 6.93
N ALA A 163 -70.52 75.46 6.94
CA ALA A 163 -71.88 75.01 6.63
C ALA A 163 -71.89 74.32 5.26
N ALA A 164 -72.27 73.04 5.23
CA ALA A 164 -72.56 72.31 4.01
C ALA A 164 -73.85 72.88 3.36
N PRO A 165 -73.89 73.14 2.05
CA PRO A 165 -75.14 73.52 1.39
C PRO A 165 -76.07 72.29 1.33
N LYS A 166 -77.30 72.47 1.82
CA LYS A 166 -78.39 71.50 1.66
C LYS A 166 -78.76 71.39 0.17
N PRO A 167 -79.00 70.19 -0.37
CA PRO A 167 -79.55 70.04 -1.71
C PRO A 167 -81.04 70.39 -1.68
N SER A 168 -81.45 71.47 -2.34
CA SER A 168 -82.85 71.68 -2.69
C SER A 168 -83.15 70.94 -3.98
N ASP A 169 -83.86 69.84 -3.79
CA ASP A 169 -84.44 68.97 -4.79
C ASP A 169 -85.75 69.56 -5.33
N LYS A 170 -86.08 69.21 -6.58
CA LYS A 170 -87.39 69.35 -7.28
C LYS A 170 -87.75 70.74 -7.83
N ALA A 171 -88.50 70.90 -8.93
CA ALA A 171 -88.96 70.05 -10.04
C ALA A 171 -89.91 70.93 -10.89
N LYS A 172 -90.10 70.53 -12.15
CA LYS A 172 -91.05 71.01 -13.19
C LYS A 172 -90.58 72.10 -14.12
#